data_AF-A0A3B0W2U5-F1
#
_entry.id   AF-A0A3B0W2U5-F1
#
_cell.length_a   1.000
_cell.length_b   1.000
_cell.length_c   1.000
_cell.angle_alpha   90.00
_cell.angle_beta   90.00
_cell.angle_gamma   90.00
#
_symmetry.space_group_name_H-M   'P 1'
#
loop_
_entity.id
_entity.type
_entity.pdbx_description
1 polymer ?
#
loop_
_entity_poly.entity_id
_entity_poly.type
_entity_poly.pdbx_seq_one_letter_code
_entity_poly.pdbx_strand_id
1 'polypeptide(L)'
;MENELKELVVIEEKDITTVFGVGGSEPILKGLKNKLEAFEPDISTSKGRDEIKSFARKFSSTKVYIEKLGKNLGEEAKKTLDVINGERRKIKNACDEYRDLARKPLTDWEEIDRERVRRHESAVNSLLLELEIEVEDLDHAKCILASTEAIVIDESFEEYKEAATRAKDQVVTHFKAKVIVLEAEERVKAEAEKLEQERIKREQDERDERLKQEAADKAKKEAEETAQKEADEKDRLATEAIEKANREALEAKRETERVEREKKEALEQAEIDKKKALNDERERVAREKAQKDAEEKKRQDNKRHRNRIIKEVTEDIKKCNILDDDAISSLIETIHDNKVRHLSIKF
;
A
#
# COMPACT_ATOMS: atom_id res chain seq x y z
N MET A 1 -129.19 -3.03 -71.12
CA MET A 1 -130.08 -2.07 -70.42
C MET A 1 -129.60 -1.96 -68.99
N GLU A 2 -129.10 -0.78 -68.66
CA GLU A 2 -129.05 -0.17 -67.33
C GLU A 2 -128.50 -1.03 -66.20
N ASN A 3 -127.17 -1.16 -66.17
CA ASN A 3 -126.49 -1.05 -64.88
C ASN A 3 -126.81 0.36 -64.39
N GLU A 4 -127.78 0.51 -63.49
CA GLU A 4 -128.00 1.77 -62.76
C GLU A 4 -126.64 2.23 -62.26
N LEU A 5 -126.07 3.27 -62.86
CA LEU A 5 -124.89 3.92 -62.32
C LEU A 5 -125.27 4.40 -60.91
N LYS A 6 -124.81 3.65 -59.90
CA LYS A 6 -125.04 3.95 -58.48
C LYS A 6 -124.41 5.30 -58.13
N GLU A 7 -123.43 5.73 -58.91
CA GLU A 7 -122.71 6.97 -58.80
C GLU A 7 -123.17 8.02 -59.82
N LEU A 8 -123.11 9.29 -59.44
CA LEU A 8 -123.40 10.46 -60.27
C LEU A 8 -122.20 10.88 -61.12
N VAL A 9 -120.99 10.42 -60.84
CA VAL A 9 -119.78 10.77 -61.58
C VAL A 9 -118.94 9.52 -61.76
N VAL A 10 -118.34 9.39 -62.95
CA VAL A 10 -117.33 8.37 -63.26
C VAL A 10 -116.01 9.10 -63.42
N ILE A 11 -114.99 8.66 -62.69
CA ILE A 11 -113.62 9.17 -62.77
C ILE A 11 -112.80 8.09 -63.47
N GLU A 12 -112.17 8.41 -64.60
CA GLU A 12 -111.29 7.49 -65.31
C GLU A 12 -109.98 7.29 -64.52
N GLU A 13 -109.38 6.11 -64.63
CA GLU A 13 -108.18 5.73 -63.87
C GLU A 13 -107.02 6.72 -64.06
N LYS A 14 -106.82 7.20 -65.29
CA LYS A 14 -105.79 8.19 -65.63
C LYS A 14 -105.99 9.56 -64.96
N ASP A 15 -107.23 9.89 -64.59
CA ASP A 15 -107.60 11.20 -64.02
C ASP A 15 -107.59 11.20 -62.49
N ILE A 16 -107.48 10.02 -61.85
CA ILE A 16 -107.52 9.88 -60.38
C ILE A 16 -106.50 10.80 -59.71
N THR A 17 -105.24 10.75 -60.15
CA THR A 17 -104.16 11.57 -59.57
C THR A 17 -104.44 13.06 -59.73
N THR A 18 -105.01 13.47 -60.87
CA THR A 18 -105.38 14.87 -61.15
C THR A 18 -106.50 15.33 -60.23
N VAL A 19 -107.54 14.50 -60.02
CA VAL A 19 -108.68 14.82 -59.14
C VAL A 19 -108.25 15.03 -57.69
N PHE A 20 -107.30 14.24 -57.19
CA PHE A 20 -106.75 14.39 -55.82
C PHE A 20 -105.57 15.37 -55.73
N GLY A 21 -105.24 16.05 -56.84
CA GLY A 21 -104.27 17.15 -56.86
C GLY A 21 -104.85 18.47 -56.35
N VAL A 22 -103.99 19.49 -56.25
CA VAL A 22 -104.40 20.84 -55.82
C VAL A 22 -105.45 21.40 -56.79
N GLY A 23 -106.66 21.69 -56.28
CA GLY A 23 -107.79 22.20 -57.08
C GLY A 23 -108.50 21.16 -57.96
N GLY A 24 -108.03 19.91 -57.98
CA GLY A 24 -108.53 18.86 -58.89
C GLY A 24 -109.96 18.39 -58.61
N SER A 25 -110.46 18.59 -57.39
CA SER A 25 -111.80 18.19 -56.99
C SER A 25 -112.88 19.19 -57.41
N GLU A 26 -112.50 20.44 -57.73
CA GLU A 26 -113.43 21.53 -58.02
C GLU A 26 -114.36 21.25 -59.21
N PRO A 27 -113.89 20.71 -60.36
CA PRO A 27 -114.76 20.38 -61.49
C PRO A 27 -115.77 19.28 -61.15
N ILE A 28 -115.36 18.30 -60.34
CA ILE A 28 -116.22 17.20 -59.89
C ILE A 28 -117.33 17.72 -58.98
N LEU A 29 -116.97 18.55 -58.00
CA LEU A 29 -117.93 19.18 -57.09
C LEU A 29 -118.90 20.10 -57.83
N LYS A 30 -118.40 20.88 -58.81
CA LYS A 30 -119.24 21.71 -59.68
C LYS A 30 -120.22 20.86 -60.51
N GLY A 31 -119.75 19.75 -61.07
CA GLY A 31 -120.59 18.81 -61.81
C GLY A 31 -121.69 18.18 -60.94
N LEU A 32 -121.35 17.79 -59.70
CA LEU A 32 -122.31 17.27 -58.72
C LEU A 32 -123.36 18.31 -58.32
N LYS A 33 -122.93 19.56 -58.10
CA LYS A 33 -123.82 20.69 -57.80
C LYS A 33 -124.79 20.96 -58.95
N ASN A 34 -124.29 21.02 -60.19
CA ASN A 34 -125.14 21.22 -61.36
C ASN A 34 -126.21 20.11 -61.49
N LYS A 35 -125.85 18.86 -61.18
CA LYS A 35 -126.80 17.74 -61.17
C LYS A 35 -127.87 17.88 -60.08
N LEU A 36 -127.49 18.37 -58.90
CA LEU A 36 -128.42 18.66 -57.81
C LEU A 36 -129.41 19.77 -58.21
N GLU A 37 -128.91 20.86 -58.80
CA GLU A 37 -129.73 22.02 -59.22
C GLU A 37 -130.68 21.68 -60.38
N ALA A 38 -130.31 20.74 -61.25
CA ALA A 38 -131.14 20.28 -62.35
C ALA A 38 -132.22 19.25 -61.96
N PHE A 39 -132.23 18.77 -60.71
CA PHE A 39 -133.21 17.78 -60.25
C PHE A 39 -134.50 18.48 -59.80
N GLU A 40 -135.64 18.13 -60.40
CA GLU A 40 -136.96 18.67 -60.08
C GLU A 40 -137.73 17.72 -59.16
N PRO A 41 -137.80 17.98 -57.84
CA PRO A 41 -138.41 17.05 -56.88
C PRO A 41 -139.94 17.16 -56.86
N ASP A 42 -140.65 16.03 -57.00
CA ASP A 42 -142.08 15.93 -56.70
C ASP A 42 -142.33 15.29 -55.33
N ILE A 43 -142.76 16.08 -54.36
CA ILE A 43 -143.09 15.59 -53.01
C ILE A 43 -144.53 15.05 -52.90
N SER A 44 -145.40 15.40 -53.85
CA SER A 44 -146.84 15.16 -53.77
C SER A 44 -147.20 13.69 -53.97
N THR A 45 -146.38 12.93 -54.70
CA THR A 45 -146.60 11.51 -54.99
C THR A 45 -145.67 10.58 -54.19
N SER A 46 -146.10 9.34 -53.94
CA SER A 46 -145.21 8.34 -53.31
C SER A 46 -143.99 8.04 -54.17
N LYS A 47 -144.19 7.98 -55.50
CA LYS A 47 -143.13 7.72 -56.46
C LYS A 47 -142.07 8.85 -56.46
N GLY A 48 -142.50 10.12 -56.51
CA GLY A 48 -141.58 11.26 -56.47
C GLY A 48 -140.77 11.32 -55.15
N ARG A 49 -141.39 10.99 -54.01
CA ARG A 49 -140.66 10.84 -52.73
C ARG A 49 -139.61 9.74 -52.75
N ASP A 50 -139.86 8.63 -53.46
CA ASP A 50 -138.89 7.54 -53.59
C ASP A 50 -137.77 7.88 -54.59
N GLU A 51 -138.06 8.64 -55.65
CA GLU A 51 -137.07 9.20 -56.56
C GLU A 51 -136.12 10.18 -55.86
N ILE A 52 -136.64 11.05 -54.97
CA ILE A 52 -135.82 11.93 -54.11
C ILE A 52 -134.85 11.10 -53.25
N LYS A 53 -135.34 10.04 -52.59
CA LYS A 53 -134.48 9.14 -51.78
C LYS A 53 -133.41 8.47 -52.63
N SER A 54 -133.78 7.99 -53.82
CA SER A 54 -132.84 7.35 -54.76
C SER A 54 -131.75 8.34 -55.21
N PHE A 55 -132.14 9.57 -55.58
CA PHE A 55 -131.21 10.61 -55.98
C PHE A 55 -130.22 10.98 -54.86
N ALA A 56 -130.70 11.15 -53.63
CA ALA A 56 -129.85 11.37 -52.45
C ALA A 56 -128.88 10.20 -52.18
N ARG A 57 -129.34 8.94 -52.36
CA ARG A 57 -128.47 7.75 -52.23
C ARG A 57 -127.35 7.73 -53.27
N LYS A 58 -127.58 8.24 -54.48
CA LYS A 58 -126.54 8.33 -55.52
C LYS A 58 -125.39 9.26 -55.12
N PHE A 59 -125.67 10.39 -54.46
CA PHE A 59 -124.59 11.24 -53.89
C PHE A 59 -123.79 10.50 -52.82
N SER A 60 -124.46 9.78 -51.91
CA SER A 60 -123.78 8.99 -50.88
C SER A 60 -122.88 7.91 -51.48
N SER A 61 -123.38 7.22 -52.52
CA SER A 61 -122.61 6.19 -53.23
C SER A 61 -121.42 6.80 -53.99
N THR A 62 -121.62 7.95 -54.64
CA THR A 62 -120.54 8.69 -55.32
C THR A 62 -119.45 9.13 -54.34
N LYS A 63 -119.82 9.60 -53.15
CA LYS A 63 -118.86 9.96 -52.10
C LYS A 63 -117.99 8.77 -51.71
N VAL A 64 -118.62 7.62 -51.42
CA VAL A 64 -117.90 6.39 -51.06
C VAL A 64 -116.99 5.92 -52.20
N TYR A 65 -117.44 6.03 -53.45
CA TYR A 65 -116.63 5.73 -54.63
C TYR A 65 -115.37 6.61 -54.69
N ILE A 66 -115.51 7.93 -54.57
CA ILE A 66 -114.39 8.88 -54.58
C ILE A 66 -113.45 8.64 -53.38
N GLU A 67 -113.98 8.45 -52.17
CA GLU A 67 -113.20 8.13 -50.97
C GLU A 67 -112.35 6.85 -51.18
N LYS A 68 -112.92 5.82 -51.82
CA LYS A 68 -112.21 4.58 -52.15
C LYS A 68 -111.07 4.80 -53.15
N LEU A 69 -111.29 5.60 -54.20
CA LEU A 69 -110.24 5.93 -55.16
C LEU A 69 -109.07 6.67 -54.49
N GLY A 70 -109.35 7.67 -53.66
CA GLY A 70 -108.32 8.43 -52.94
C GLY A 70 -107.52 7.55 -51.97
N LYS A 71 -108.19 6.63 -51.26
CA LYS A 71 -107.53 5.65 -50.40
C LYS A 71 -106.59 4.74 -51.20
N ASN A 72 -107.07 4.18 -52.31
CA ASN A 72 -106.27 3.30 -53.17
C ASN A 72 -105.04 4.04 -53.73
N LEU A 73 -105.21 5.29 -54.20
CA LEU A 73 -104.10 6.13 -54.67
C LEU A 73 -103.04 6.35 -53.57
N GLY A 74 -103.47 6.64 -52.34
CA GLY A 74 -102.56 6.80 -51.20
C GLY A 74 -101.81 5.52 -50.85
N GLU A 75 -102.47 4.36 -50.92
CA GLU A 75 -101.83 3.05 -50.69
C GLU A 75 -100.81 2.72 -51.78
N GLU A 76 -101.12 2.98 -53.05
CA GLU A 76 -100.19 2.80 -54.18
C GLU A 76 -99.00 3.75 -54.13
N ALA A 77 -99.24 5.02 -53.80
CA ALA A 77 -98.18 6.00 -53.58
C ALA A 77 -97.25 5.57 -52.44
N LYS A 78 -97.80 5.07 -51.33
CA LYS A 78 -97.02 4.54 -50.21
C LYS A 78 -96.18 3.34 -50.62
N LYS A 79 -96.75 2.35 -51.33
CA LYS A 79 -96.00 1.19 -51.85
C LYS A 79 -94.84 1.64 -52.75
N THR A 80 -95.09 2.61 -53.63
CA THR A 80 -94.06 3.18 -54.51
C THR A 80 -92.95 3.85 -53.70
N LEU A 81 -93.30 4.64 -52.68
CA LEU A 81 -92.35 5.29 -51.78
C LEU A 81 -91.54 4.28 -50.97
N ASP A 82 -92.17 3.21 -50.47
CA ASP A 82 -91.50 2.14 -49.73
C ASP A 82 -90.45 1.43 -50.60
N VAL A 83 -90.79 1.14 -51.86
CA VAL A 83 -89.84 0.59 -52.85
C VAL A 83 -88.68 1.57 -53.09
N ILE A 84 -88.96 2.85 -53.36
CA ILE A 84 -87.91 3.86 -53.58
C ILE A 84 -86.98 3.94 -52.36
N ASN A 85 -87.52 3.99 -51.15
CA ASN A 85 -86.72 4.06 -49.93
C ASN A 85 -85.91 2.77 -49.68
N GLY A 86 -86.47 1.61 -50.04
CA GLY A 86 -85.76 0.33 -50.02
C GLY A 86 -84.54 0.34 -50.94
N GLU A 87 -84.73 0.73 -52.21
CA GLU A 87 -83.65 0.81 -53.20
C GLU A 87 -82.62 1.88 -52.82
N ARG A 88 -83.04 3.06 -52.35
CA ARG A 88 -82.12 4.09 -51.86
C ARG A 88 -81.22 3.57 -50.73
N ARG A 89 -81.77 2.78 -49.82
CA ARG A 89 -80.99 2.17 -48.72
C ARG A 89 -79.99 1.14 -49.26
N LYS A 90 -80.42 0.27 -50.19
CA LYS A 90 -79.52 -0.70 -50.84
C LYS A 90 -78.37 0.00 -51.54
N ILE A 91 -78.66 1.03 -52.34
CA ILE A 91 -77.66 1.81 -53.06
C ILE A 91 -76.67 2.44 -52.07
N LYS A 92 -77.17 3.10 -51.02
CA LYS A 92 -76.31 3.71 -50.00
C LYS A 92 -75.34 2.68 -49.39
N ASN A 93 -75.89 1.56 -48.90
CA ASN A 93 -75.09 0.53 -48.25
C ASN A 93 -74.06 -0.07 -49.21
N ALA A 94 -74.44 -0.34 -50.46
CA ALA A 94 -73.52 -0.83 -51.48
C ALA A 94 -72.41 0.18 -51.80
N CYS A 95 -72.72 1.48 -51.90
CA CYS A 95 -71.70 2.51 -52.10
C CYS A 95 -70.72 2.60 -50.92
N ASP A 96 -71.20 2.49 -49.67
CA ASP A 96 -70.34 2.45 -48.48
C ASP A 96 -69.42 1.21 -48.51
N GLU A 97 -69.97 0.03 -48.82
CA GLU A 97 -69.18 -1.21 -48.97
C GLU A 97 -68.14 -1.12 -50.09
N TYR A 98 -68.52 -0.59 -51.25
CA TYR A 98 -67.60 -0.43 -52.38
C TYR A 98 -66.50 0.59 -52.10
N ARG A 99 -66.79 1.66 -51.36
CA ARG A 99 -65.76 2.59 -50.88
C ARG A 99 -64.75 1.85 -50.02
N ASP A 100 -65.23 1.07 -49.06
CA ASP A 100 -64.36 0.37 -48.11
C ASP A 100 -63.52 -0.70 -48.82
N LEU A 101 -64.12 -1.47 -49.74
CA LEU A 101 -63.40 -2.42 -50.60
C LEU A 101 -62.39 -1.73 -51.52
N ALA A 102 -62.72 -0.60 -52.11
CA ALA A 102 -61.81 0.17 -52.96
C ALA A 102 -60.62 0.73 -52.15
N ARG A 103 -60.83 1.11 -50.88
CA ARG A 103 -59.79 1.63 -49.99
C ARG A 103 -58.96 0.52 -49.35
N LYS A 104 -59.51 -0.69 -49.22
CA LYS A 104 -58.89 -1.82 -48.51
C LYS A 104 -57.46 -2.13 -48.95
N PRO A 105 -57.10 -2.21 -50.25
CA PRO A 105 -55.72 -2.49 -50.65
C PRO A 105 -54.72 -1.45 -50.14
N LEU A 106 -55.10 -0.17 -50.13
CA LEU A 106 -54.25 0.89 -49.59
C LEU A 106 -54.15 0.79 -48.07
N THR A 107 -55.24 0.46 -47.37
CA THR A 107 -55.21 0.28 -45.91
C THR A 107 -54.34 -0.90 -45.50
N ASP A 108 -54.44 -2.02 -46.21
CA ASP A 108 -53.63 -3.20 -45.95
C ASP A 108 -52.15 -2.91 -46.24
N TRP A 109 -51.84 -2.16 -47.30
CA TRP A 109 -50.46 -1.72 -47.59
C TRP A 109 -49.93 -0.73 -46.54
N GLU A 110 -50.71 0.27 -46.12
CA GLU A 110 -50.32 1.26 -45.10
C GLU A 110 -49.96 0.59 -43.77
N GLU A 111 -50.66 -0.49 -43.39
CA GLU A 111 -50.35 -1.24 -42.17
C GLU A 111 -49.04 -2.03 -42.31
N ILE A 112 -48.83 -2.71 -43.44
CA ILE A 112 -47.59 -3.42 -43.73
C ILE A 112 -46.40 -2.46 -43.79
N ASP A 113 -46.57 -1.30 -44.45
CA ASP A 113 -45.56 -0.26 -44.58
C ASP A 113 -45.21 0.36 -43.22
N ARG A 114 -46.22 0.63 -42.38
CA ARG A 114 -46.00 1.11 -41.01
C ARG A 114 -45.20 0.13 -40.18
N GLU A 115 -45.52 -1.17 -40.24
CA GLU A 115 -44.77 -2.19 -39.50
C GLU A 115 -43.36 -2.35 -40.07
N ARG A 116 -43.19 -2.25 -41.40
CA ARG A 116 -41.88 -2.23 -42.04
C ARG A 116 -41.01 -1.09 -41.52
N VAL A 117 -41.53 0.14 -41.55
CA VAL A 117 -40.87 1.35 -41.02
C VAL A 117 -40.53 1.18 -39.54
N ARG A 118 -41.50 0.77 -38.72
CA ARG A 118 -41.32 0.55 -37.28
C ARG A 118 -40.20 -0.47 -36.99
N ARG A 119 -40.17 -1.58 -37.74
CA ARG A 119 -39.12 -2.61 -37.61
C ARG A 119 -37.73 -2.01 -37.89
N HIS A 120 -37.59 -1.21 -38.94
CA HIS A 120 -36.33 -0.55 -39.27
C HIS A 120 -35.89 0.46 -38.23
N GLU A 121 -36.79 1.36 -37.85
CA GLU A 121 -36.50 2.36 -36.81
C GLU A 121 -36.14 1.70 -35.49
N SER A 122 -36.85 0.63 -35.10
CA SER A 122 -36.52 -0.13 -33.90
C SER A 122 -35.14 -0.77 -34.00
N ALA A 123 -34.78 -1.39 -35.13
CA ALA A 123 -33.46 -2.02 -35.29
C ALA A 123 -32.33 -0.99 -35.20
N VAL A 124 -32.49 0.19 -35.82
CA VAL A 124 -31.51 1.28 -35.73
C VAL A 124 -31.42 1.83 -34.30
N ASN A 125 -32.56 2.06 -33.65
CA ASN A 125 -32.58 2.58 -32.28
C ASN A 125 -32.01 1.57 -31.28
N SER A 126 -32.24 0.27 -31.47
CA SER A 126 -31.66 -0.77 -30.61
C SER A 126 -30.13 -0.76 -30.66
N LEU A 127 -29.53 -0.54 -31.84
CA LEU A 127 -28.08 -0.35 -31.94
C LEU A 127 -27.63 0.89 -31.16
N LEU A 128 -28.29 2.03 -31.36
CA LEU A 128 -27.91 3.28 -30.71
C LEU A 128 -28.04 3.22 -29.19
N LEU A 129 -29.00 2.46 -28.66
CA LEU A 129 -29.20 2.28 -27.23
C LEU A 129 -28.00 1.60 -26.54
N GLU A 130 -27.21 0.80 -27.27
CA GLU A 130 -25.98 0.19 -26.73
C GLU A 130 -24.97 1.26 -26.26
N LEU A 131 -24.97 2.45 -26.87
CA LEU A 131 -24.11 3.57 -26.45
C LEU A 131 -24.47 4.15 -25.08
N GLU A 132 -25.69 3.93 -24.60
CA GLU A 132 -26.15 4.39 -23.28
C GLU A 132 -25.76 3.41 -22.16
N ILE A 133 -25.26 2.22 -22.51
CA ILE A 133 -24.85 1.21 -21.53
C ILE A 133 -23.49 1.58 -20.95
N GLU A 134 -23.47 1.85 -19.65
CA GLU A 134 -22.23 2.02 -18.90
C GLU A 134 -21.61 0.64 -18.62
N VAL A 135 -20.38 0.43 -19.13
CA VAL A 135 -19.64 -0.81 -18.97
C VAL A 135 -18.31 -0.54 -18.27
N GLU A 136 -18.05 -1.23 -17.17
CA GLU A 136 -16.79 -1.15 -16.42
C GLU A 136 -15.91 -2.39 -16.61
N ASP A 137 -16.50 -3.50 -17.04
CA ASP A 137 -15.85 -4.79 -17.20
C ASP A 137 -15.38 -5.02 -18.65
N LEU A 138 -14.16 -5.56 -18.79
CA LEU A 138 -13.54 -5.79 -20.10
C LEU A 138 -14.29 -6.85 -20.91
N ASP A 139 -14.71 -7.94 -20.27
CA ASP A 139 -15.39 -9.05 -20.95
C ASP A 139 -16.75 -8.60 -21.48
N HIS A 140 -17.50 -7.82 -20.72
CA HIS A 140 -18.77 -7.23 -21.15
C HIS A 140 -18.56 -6.27 -22.33
N ALA A 141 -17.55 -5.40 -22.29
CA ALA A 141 -17.25 -4.50 -23.40
C ALA A 141 -16.87 -5.26 -24.69
N LYS A 142 -16.11 -6.36 -24.56
CA LYS A 142 -15.79 -7.27 -25.67
C LYS A 142 -17.02 -8.01 -26.18
N CYS A 143 -17.91 -8.46 -25.29
CA CYS A 143 -19.15 -9.12 -25.67
C CYS A 143 -20.04 -8.21 -26.52
N ILE A 144 -20.26 -6.97 -26.06
CA ILE A 144 -21.04 -5.99 -26.83
C ILE A 144 -20.38 -5.77 -28.17
N LEU A 145 -19.09 -5.40 -28.20
CA LEU A 145 -18.36 -5.16 -29.44
C LEU A 145 -18.49 -6.31 -30.45
N ALA A 146 -18.26 -7.55 -30.00
CA ALA A 146 -18.34 -8.72 -30.87
C ALA A 146 -19.77 -8.94 -31.37
N SER A 147 -20.78 -8.75 -30.51
CA SER A 147 -22.18 -8.89 -30.90
C SER A 147 -22.60 -7.84 -31.92
N THR A 148 -22.20 -6.58 -31.72
CA THR A 148 -22.48 -5.48 -32.66
C THR A 148 -21.76 -5.70 -33.99
N GLU A 149 -20.49 -6.12 -33.98
CA GLU A 149 -19.73 -6.40 -35.20
C GLU A 149 -20.34 -7.55 -36.02
N ALA A 150 -20.95 -8.54 -35.37
CA ALA A 150 -21.62 -9.65 -36.02
C ALA A 150 -22.94 -9.28 -36.71
N ILE A 151 -23.54 -8.12 -36.40
CA ILE A 151 -24.80 -7.68 -37.01
C ILE A 151 -24.58 -7.39 -38.50
N VAL A 152 -25.26 -8.11 -39.37
CA VAL A 152 -25.19 -7.90 -40.83
C VAL A 152 -26.20 -6.83 -41.24
N ILE A 153 -25.70 -5.73 -41.80
CA ILE A 153 -26.53 -4.67 -42.38
C ILE A 153 -26.48 -4.82 -43.90
N ASP A 154 -27.55 -5.36 -44.48
CA ASP A 154 -27.68 -5.67 -45.91
C ASP A 154 -28.90 -4.96 -46.53
N GLU A 155 -29.30 -5.39 -47.73
CA GLU A 155 -30.46 -4.83 -48.45
C GLU A 155 -31.79 -5.02 -47.72
N SER A 156 -31.86 -5.92 -46.72
CA SER A 156 -33.07 -6.12 -45.92
C SER A 156 -33.42 -4.93 -45.04
N PHE A 157 -32.54 -3.92 -44.95
CA PHE A 157 -32.75 -2.63 -44.26
C PHE A 157 -33.29 -1.51 -45.17
N GLU A 158 -33.38 -1.74 -46.48
CA GLU A 158 -33.97 -0.80 -47.45
C GLU A 158 -33.39 0.63 -47.31
N GLU A 159 -34.23 1.67 -47.30
CA GLU A 159 -33.80 3.07 -47.15
C GLU A 159 -33.09 3.37 -45.81
N TYR A 160 -33.20 2.47 -44.83
CA TYR A 160 -32.57 2.60 -43.51
C TYR A 160 -31.17 1.99 -43.45
N LYS A 161 -30.69 1.32 -44.51
CA LYS A 161 -29.38 0.65 -44.54
C LYS A 161 -28.23 1.58 -44.15
N GLU A 162 -28.21 2.80 -44.68
CA GLU A 162 -27.18 3.78 -44.33
C GLU A 162 -27.27 4.22 -42.87
N ALA A 163 -28.48 4.45 -42.35
CA ALA A 163 -28.69 4.83 -40.97
C ALA A 163 -28.25 3.71 -40.00
N ALA A 164 -28.61 2.46 -40.31
CA ALA A 164 -28.20 1.30 -39.55
C ALA A 164 -26.68 1.07 -39.60
N THR A 165 -26.05 1.27 -40.77
CA THR A 165 -24.59 1.20 -40.92
C THR A 165 -23.91 2.26 -40.05
N ARG A 166 -24.37 3.52 -40.13
CA ARG A 166 -23.84 4.60 -39.28
C ARG A 166 -24.04 4.34 -37.79
N ALA A 167 -25.18 3.77 -37.39
CA ALA A 167 -25.44 3.42 -36.00
C ALA A 167 -24.48 2.31 -35.53
N LYS A 168 -24.35 1.23 -36.31
CA LYS A 168 -23.40 0.15 -36.05
C LYS A 168 -21.97 0.68 -35.91
N ASP A 169 -21.51 1.50 -36.86
CA ASP A 169 -20.14 2.03 -36.86
C ASP A 169 -19.86 2.89 -35.64
N GLN A 170 -20.82 3.69 -35.18
CA GLN A 170 -20.71 4.49 -33.95
C GLN A 170 -20.51 3.59 -32.72
N VAL A 171 -21.35 2.57 -32.57
CA VAL A 171 -21.29 1.63 -31.46
C VAL A 171 -19.98 0.84 -31.46
N VAL A 172 -19.60 0.29 -32.62
CA VAL A 172 -18.33 -0.43 -32.79
C VAL A 172 -17.15 0.46 -32.46
N THR A 173 -17.14 1.73 -32.91
CA THR A 173 -16.07 2.68 -32.60
C THR A 173 -15.99 2.99 -31.12
N HIS A 174 -17.14 3.21 -30.48
CA HIS A 174 -17.22 3.47 -29.04
C HIS A 174 -16.68 2.31 -28.21
N PHE A 175 -17.17 1.09 -28.44
CA PHE A 175 -16.75 -0.07 -27.67
C PHE A 175 -15.33 -0.53 -28.00
N LYS A 176 -14.83 -0.31 -29.21
CA LYS A 176 -13.39 -0.48 -29.52
C LYS A 176 -12.52 0.41 -28.64
N ALA A 177 -12.86 1.69 -28.54
CA ALA A 177 -12.13 2.63 -27.68
C ALA A 177 -12.21 2.21 -26.20
N LYS A 178 -13.39 1.78 -25.75
CA LYS A 178 -13.61 1.31 -24.38
C LYS A 178 -12.78 0.07 -24.04
N VAL A 179 -12.76 -0.93 -24.93
CA VAL A 179 -11.95 -2.14 -24.78
C VAL A 179 -10.47 -1.78 -24.65
N ILE A 180 -9.95 -0.87 -25.49
CA ILE A 180 -8.55 -0.44 -25.41
C ILE A 180 -8.22 0.16 -24.04
N VAL A 181 -9.10 1.02 -23.50
CA VAL A 181 -8.92 1.64 -22.18
C VAL A 181 -8.92 0.57 -21.09
N LEU A 182 -9.91 -0.31 -21.07
CA LEU A 182 -10.03 -1.36 -20.05
C LEU A 182 -8.87 -2.36 -20.10
N GLU A 183 -8.41 -2.75 -21.30
CA GLU A 183 -7.22 -3.59 -21.45
C GLU A 183 -5.95 -2.92 -20.91
N ALA A 184 -5.80 -1.61 -21.12
CA ALA A 184 -4.67 -0.87 -20.57
C ALA A 184 -4.74 -0.81 -19.03
N GLU A 185 -5.92 -0.59 -18.46
CA GLU A 185 -6.13 -0.59 -17.00
C GLU A 185 -5.82 -1.94 -16.37
N GLU A 186 -6.27 -3.04 -16.97
CA GLU A 186 -5.95 -4.40 -16.49
C GLU A 186 -4.45 -4.70 -16.57
N ARG A 187 -3.78 -4.29 -17.66
CA ARG A 187 -2.32 -4.44 -17.77
C ARG A 187 -1.57 -3.68 -16.68
N VAL A 188 -1.96 -2.43 -16.42
CA VAL A 188 -1.36 -1.63 -15.35
C VAL A 188 -1.59 -2.28 -13.98
N LYS A 189 -2.79 -2.80 -13.71
CA LYS A 189 -3.09 -3.54 -12.47
C LYS A 189 -2.23 -4.80 -12.34
N ALA A 190 -2.12 -5.59 -13.40
CA ALA A 190 -1.33 -6.82 -13.41
C ALA A 190 0.19 -6.56 -13.25
N GLU A 191 0.70 -5.49 -13.87
CA GLU A 191 2.09 -5.06 -13.69
C GLU A 191 2.35 -4.57 -12.25
N ALA A 192 1.42 -3.80 -11.67
CA ALA A 192 1.52 -3.36 -10.29
C ALA A 192 1.51 -4.55 -9.31
N GLU A 193 0.67 -5.56 -9.54
CA GLU A 193 0.64 -6.77 -8.73
C GLU A 193 1.95 -7.56 -8.81
N LYS A 194 2.53 -7.71 -10.03
CA LYS A 194 3.84 -8.35 -10.20
C LYS A 194 4.95 -7.60 -9.48
N LEU A 195 4.97 -6.27 -9.57
CA LEU A 195 5.96 -5.44 -8.90
C LEU A 195 5.86 -5.58 -7.37
N GLU A 196 4.65 -5.67 -6.84
CA GLU A 196 4.40 -5.91 -5.42
C GLU A 196 4.89 -7.31 -4.99
N GLN A 197 4.57 -8.34 -5.76
CA GLN A 197 5.06 -9.70 -5.50
C GLN A 197 6.60 -9.78 -5.54
N GLU A 198 7.24 -9.10 -6.50
CA GLU A 198 8.70 -8.99 -6.57
C GLU A 198 9.29 -8.21 -5.39
N ARG A 199 8.60 -7.17 -4.90
CA ARG A 199 9.02 -6.45 -3.69
C ARG A 199 8.94 -7.33 -2.46
N ILE A 200 7.81 -8.03 -2.25
CA ILE A 200 7.62 -8.96 -1.13
C ILE A 200 8.70 -10.04 -1.16
N LYS A 201 9.01 -10.60 -2.34
CA LYS A 201 10.05 -11.61 -2.48
C LYS A 201 11.44 -11.06 -2.15
N ARG A 202 11.79 -9.86 -2.63
CA ARG A 202 13.06 -9.21 -2.28
C ARG A 202 13.17 -8.93 -0.78
N GLU A 203 12.12 -8.45 -0.14
CA GLU A 203 12.10 -8.22 1.30
C GLU A 203 12.26 -9.55 2.08
N GLN A 204 11.69 -10.64 1.59
CA GLN A 204 11.90 -11.98 2.14
C GLN A 204 13.35 -12.44 1.97
N ASP A 205 13.90 -12.33 0.76
CA ASP A 205 15.29 -12.71 0.46
C ASP A 205 16.29 -11.88 1.30
N GLU A 206 16.08 -10.56 1.43
CA GLU A 206 16.89 -9.67 2.27
C GLU A 206 16.77 -10.03 3.76
N ARG A 207 15.57 -10.37 4.23
CA ARG A 207 15.36 -10.82 5.61
C ARG A 207 16.07 -12.16 5.87
N ASP A 208 15.98 -13.10 4.94
CA ASP A 208 16.62 -14.40 5.03
C ASP A 208 18.15 -14.27 4.97
N GLU A 209 18.67 -13.36 4.13
CA GLU A 209 20.09 -13.03 4.10
C GLU A 209 20.55 -12.37 5.40
N ARG A 210 19.80 -11.40 5.93
CA ARG A 210 20.09 -10.79 7.23
C ARG A 210 20.09 -11.83 8.36
N LEU A 211 19.12 -12.75 8.36
CA LEU A 211 19.09 -13.84 9.33
C LEU A 211 20.30 -14.77 9.20
N LYS A 212 20.75 -15.07 7.97
CA LYS A 212 21.97 -15.87 7.74
C LYS A 212 23.23 -15.12 8.21
N GLN A 213 23.33 -13.84 7.91
CA GLN A 213 24.44 -12.99 8.37
C GLN A 213 24.46 -12.87 9.89
N GLU A 214 23.31 -12.61 10.53
CA GLU A 214 23.17 -12.57 11.98
C GLU A 214 23.53 -13.92 12.63
N ALA A 215 23.13 -15.04 12.02
CA ALA A 215 23.51 -16.37 12.49
C ALA A 215 25.03 -16.64 12.34
N ALA A 216 25.63 -16.22 11.22
CA ALA A 216 27.07 -16.34 10.98
C ALA A 216 27.89 -15.44 11.92
N ASP A 217 27.47 -14.19 12.13
CA ASP A 217 28.09 -13.25 13.05
C ASP A 217 27.97 -13.73 14.49
N LYS A 218 26.82 -14.28 14.88
CA LYS A 218 26.64 -14.90 16.20
C LYS A 218 27.55 -16.10 16.37
N ALA A 219 27.63 -17.00 15.39
CA ALA A 219 28.55 -18.14 15.42
C ALA A 219 30.02 -17.71 15.50
N LYS A 220 30.40 -16.63 14.78
CA LYS A 220 31.76 -16.07 14.83
C LYS A 220 32.06 -15.45 16.20
N LYS A 221 31.13 -14.69 16.77
CA LYS A 221 31.27 -14.13 18.13
C LYS A 221 31.37 -15.24 19.18
N GLU A 222 30.54 -16.28 19.08
CA GLU A 222 30.63 -17.44 19.98
C GLU A 222 31.98 -18.18 19.83
N ALA A 223 32.49 -18.31 18.59
CA ALA A 223 33.82 -18.89 18.32
C ALA A 223 34.97 -18.00 18.82
N GLU A 224 34.86 -16.68 18.70
CA GLU A 224 35.85 -15.72 19.18
C GLU A 224 35.84 -15.63 20.71
N GLU A 225 34.67 -15.65 21.34
CA GLU A 225 34.55 -15.72 22.80
C GLU A 225 35.10 -17.03 23.38
N THR A 226 34.90 -18.15 22.69
CA THR A 226 35.48 -19.44 23.11
C THR A 226 37.00 -19.45 22.90
N ALA A 227 37.49 -18.98 21.76
CA ALA A 227 38.93 -18.85 21.51
C ALA A 227 39.61 -17.87 22.47
N GLN A 228 38.95 -16.75 22.83
CA GLN A 228 39.47 -15.79 23.79
C GLN A 228 39.50 -16.40 25.20
N LYS A 229 38.46 -17.14 25.61
CA LYS A 229 38.47 -17.87 26.89
C LYS A 229 39.60 -18.91 26.94
N GLU A 230 39.84 -19.64 25.86
CA GLU A 230 40.94 -20.60 25.75
C GLU A 230 42.32 -19.90 25.76
N ALA A 231 42.45 -18.75 25.09
CA ALA A 231 43.66 -17.95 25.09
C ALA A 231 43.96 -17.33 26.47
N ASP A 232 42.95 -16.74 27.11
CA ASP A 232 43.04 -16.18 28.47
C ASP A 232 43.40 -17.27 29.49
N GLU A 233 42.86 -18.48 29.36
CA GLU A 233 43.21 -19.62 30.20
C GLU A 233 44.66 -20.07 29.96
N LYS A 234 45.11 -20.11 28.70
CA LYS A 234 46.48 -20.45 28.34
C LYS A 234 47.49 -19.39 28.82
N ASP A 235 47.15 -18.11 28.72
CA ASP A 235 47.97 -17.01 29.22
C ASP A 235 48.00 -17.00 30.76
N ARG A 236 46.91 -17.34 31.44
CA ARG A 236 46.91 -17.54 32.89
C ARG A 236 47.84 -18.69 33.30
N LEU A 237 47.80 -19.81 32.60
CA LEU A 237 48.70 -20.93 32.85
C LEU A 237 50.17 -20.58 32.54
N ALA A 238 50.43 -19.81 31.48
CA ALA A 238 51.77 -19.37 31.12
C ALA A 238 52.34 -18.36 32.15
N THR A 239 51.52 -17.40 32.60
CA THR A 239 51.91 -16.45 33.65
C THR A 239 52.15 -17.14 34.99
N GLU A 240 51.31 -18.09 35.39
CA GLU A 240 51.53 -18.93 36.58
C GLU A 240 52.84 -19.72 36.47
N ALA A 241 53.18 -20.26 35.28
CA ALA A 241 54.43 -20.96 35.03
C ALA A 241 55.67 -20.04 35.08
N ILE A 242 55.57 -18.82 34.53
CA ILE A 242 56.64 -17.81 34.58
C ILE A 242 56.85 -17.31 36.01
N GLU A 243 55.79 -17.07 36.78
CA GLU A 243 55.91 -16.68 38.19
C GLU A 243 56.57 -17.78 39.03
N LYS A 244 56.23 -19.05 38.76
CA LYS A 244 56.88 -20.19 39.41
C LYS A 244 58.37 -20.26 39.05
N ALA A 245 58.72 -20.15 37.77
CA ALA A 245 60.11 -20.15 37.31
C ALA A 245 60.91 -18.96 37.87
N ASN A 246 60.32 -17.77 37.96
CA ASN A 246 60.95 -16.59 38.56
C ASN A 246 61.19 -16.76 40.07
N ARG A 247 60.27 -17.43 40.79
CA ARG A 247 60.44 -17.73 42.21
C ARG A 247 61.60 -18.70 42.44
N GLU A 248 61.68 -19.77 41.63
CA GLU A 248 62.76 -20.75 41.67
C GLU A 248 64.12 -20.12 41.29
N ALA A 249 64.15 -19.24 40.28
CA ALA A 249 65.37 -18.52 39.88
C ALA A 249 65.84 -17.51 40.95
N LEU A 250 64.92 -16.82 41.62
CA LEU A 250 65.25 -15.89 42.70
C LEU A 250 65.81 -16.63 43.93
N GLU A 251 65.26 -17.81 44.25
CA GLU A 251 65.78 -18.68 45.32
C GLU A 251 67.17 -19.22 45.00
N ALA A 252 67.40 -19.66 43.76
CA ALA A 252 68.73 -20.10 43.31
C ALA A 252 69.76 -18.95 43.38
N LYS A 253 69.37 -17.73 42.99
CA LYS A 253 70.26 -16.57 43.03
C LYS A 253 70.64 -16.17 44.48
N ARG A 254 69.67 -16.23 45.41
CA ARG A 254 69.92 -16.01 46.84
C ARG A 254 70.88 -17.04 47.44
N GLU A 255 70.80 -18.30 47.00
CA GLU A 255 71.73 -19.34 47.45
C GLU A 255 73.15 -19.10 46.90
N THR A 256 73.28 -18.70 45.64
CA THR A 256 74.61 -18.37 45.06
C THR A 256 75.25 -17.15 45.74
N GLU A 257 74.48 -16.12 46.05
CA GLU A 257 74.98 -14.93 46.76
C GLU A 257 75.40 -15.26 48.20
N ARG A 258 74.72 -16.22 48.86
CA ARG A 258 75.11 -16.69 50.20
C ARG A 258 76.46 -17.41 50.17
N VAL A 259 76.67 -18.29 49.19
CA VAL A 259 77.93 -19.03 49.01
C VAL A 259 79.09 -18.11 48.63
N GLU A 260 78.86 -17.07 47.82
CA GLU A 260 79.91 -16.09 47.50
C GLU A 260 80.27 -15.19 48.69
N ARG A 261 79.31 -14.79 49.51
CA ARG A 261 79.58 -14.00 50.72
C ARG A 261 80.39 -14.78 51.75
N GLU A 262 80.08 -16.06 51.97
CA GLU A 262 80.84 -16.93 52.86
C GLU A 262 82.28 -17.15 52.38
N LYS A 263 82.52 -17.26 51.06
CA LYS A 263 83.88 -17.33 50.50
C LYS A 263 84.66 -16.02 50.66
N LYS A 264 84.00 -14.87 50.59
CA LYS A 264 84.63 -13.55 50.71
C LYS A 264 85.02 -13.24 52.16
N GLU A 265 84.17 -13.59 53.12
CA GLU A 265 84.45 -13.46 54.55
C GLU A 265 85.61 -14.39 55.00
N ALA A 266 85.71 -15.61 54.45
CA ALA A 266 86.83 -16.51 54.72
C ALA A 266 88.18 -16.01 54.18
N LEU A 267 88.19 -15.27 53.07
CA LEU A 267 89.40 -14.68 52.49
C LEU A 267 89.87 -13.43 53.24
N GLU A 268 88.94 -12.58 53.71
CA GLU A 268 89.27 -11.41 54.51
C GLU A 268 89.82 -11.78 55.90
N GLN A 269 89.31 -12.86 56.52
CA GLN A 269 89.83 -13.33 57.80
C GLN A 269 91.28 -13.85 57.69
N ALA A 270 91.63 -14.50 56.57
CA ALA A 270 92.99 -14.97 56.30
C ALA A 270 94.00 -13.83 56.04
N GLU A 271 93.57 -12.69 55.49
CA GLU A 271 94.37 -11.48 55.29
C GLU A 271 94.67 -10.75 56.61
N ILE A 272 93.70 -10.72 57.54
CA ILE A 272 93.83 -10.07 58.85
C ILE A 272 94.84 -10.84 59.73
N ASP A 273 94.81 -12.18 59.71
CA ASP A 273 95.75 -12.99 60.50
C ASP A 273 97.18 -12.91 59.98
N LYS A 274 97.37 -12.72 58.66
CA LYS A 274 98.70 -12.54 58.04
C LYS A 274 99.34 -11.19 58.36
N LYS A 275 98.54 -10.13 58.52
CA LYS A 275 99.03 -8.78 58.89
C LYS A 275 99.36 -8.64 60.37
N LYS A 276 98.69 -9.37 61.28
CA LYS A 276 99.05 -9.41 62.70
C LYS A 276 100.40 -10.10 62.95
N ALA A 277 100.66 -11.24 62.29
CA ALA A 277 101.93 -11.97 62.45
C ALA A 277 103.18 -11.20 61.95
N LEU A 278 103.02 -10.25 61.02
CA LEU A 278 104.11 -9.47 60.44
C LEU A 278 104.50 -8.23 61.26
N ASN A 279 103.59 -7.71 62.08
CA ASN A 279 103.85 -6.57 62.96
C ASN A 279 104.50 -6.97 64.30
N ASP A 280 104.16 -8.15 64.84
CA ASP A 280 104.71 -8.63 66.11
C ASP A 280 106.22 -8.99 66.02
N GLU A 281 106.72 -9.44 64.85
CA GLU A 281 108.16 -9.73 64.67
C GLU A 281 109.01 -8.45 64.45
N ARG A 282 108.42 -7.37 63.91
CA ARG A 282 109.11 -6.09 63.69
C ARG A 282 109.32 -5.29 64.98
N GLU A 283 108.41 -5.39 65.95
CA GLU A 283 108.59 -4.73 67.25
C GLU A 283 109.63 -5.41 68.15
N ARG A 284 109.80 -6.74 68.04
CA ARG A 284 110.76 -7.51 68.85
C ARG A 284 112.21 -7.16 68.51
N VAL A 285 112.53 -7.02 67.22
CA VAL A 285 113.89 -6.71 66.72
C VAL A 285 114.29 -5.25 67.00
N ALA A 286 113.34 -4.31 67.06
CA ALA A 286 113.61 -2.90 67.34
C ALA A 286 113.93 -2.63 68.83
N ARG A 287 113.29 -3.34 69.77
CA ARG A 287 113.54 -3.16 71.21
C ARG A 287 114.86 -3.74 71.69
N GLU A 288 115.35 -4.82 71.05
CA GLU A 288 116.59 -5.50 71.45
C GLU A 288 117.86 -4.74 71.03
N LYS A 289 117.80 -3.98 69.93
CA LYS A 289 118.94 -3.18 69.43
C LYS A 289 119.10 -1.85 70.17
N ALA A 290 118.00 -1.25 70.64
CA ALA A 290 118.03 0.02 71.39
C ALA A 290 118.53 -0.13 72.84
N GLN A 291 118.39 -1.31 73.47
CA GLN A 291 118.86 -1.55 74.84
C GLN A 291 120.39 -1.77 74.93
N LYS A 292 121.03 -2.36 73.92
CA LYS A 292 122.48 -2.60 73.94
C LYS A 292 123.31 -1.33 73.70
N ASP A 293 122.87 -0.44 72.80
CA ASP A 293 123.63 0.77 72.45
C ASP A 293 123.58 1.87 73.55
N ALA A 294 122.59 1.85 74.45
CA ALA A 294 122.44 2.84 75.51
C ALA A 294 123.26 2.53 76.79
N GLU A 295 123.59 1.25 77.04
CA GLU A 295 124.29 0.83 78.25
C GLU A 295 125.82 0.95 78.14
N GLU A 296 126.36 0.81 76.93
CA GLU A 296 127.81 0.81 76.68
C GLU A 296 128.42 2.21 76.71
N LYS A 297 127.64 3.24 76.35
CA LYS A 297 128.07 4.65 76.35
C LYS A 297 128.20 5.25 77.75
N LYS A 298 127.39 4.82 78.72
CA LYS A 298 127.43 5.32 80.12
C LYS A 298 128.59 4.74 80.94
N ARG A 299 129.17 3.59 80.57
CA ARG A 299 130.27 2.95 81.31
C ARG A 299 131.65 3.55 80.98
N GLN A 300 131.85 4.16 79.81
CA GLN A 300 133.15 4.70 79.40
C GLN A 300 133.42 6.11 79.93
N ASP A 301 132.41 6.96 80.08
CA ASP A 301 132.60 8.35 80.53
C ASP A 301 132.91 8.48 82.03
N ASN A 302 132.35 7.59 82.87
CA ASN A 302 132.63 7.59 84.31
C ASN A 302 134.04 7.12 84.67
N LYS A 303 134.68 6.25 83.87
CA LYS A 303 136.06 5.79 84.13
C LYS A 303 137.11 6.87 83.86
N ARG A 304 136.89 7.71 82.82
CA ARG A 304 137.85 8.75 82.42
C ARG A 304 137.87 9.94 83.38
N HIS A 305 136.73 10.30 83.96
CA HIS A 305 136.67 11.38 84.93
C HIS A 305 137.36 11.02 86.27
N ARG A 306 137.16 9.79 86.77
CA ARG A 306 137.67 9.33 88.06
C ARG A 306 139.21 9.24 88.11
N ASN A 307 139.84 8.69 87.07
CA ASN A 307 141.29 8.53 87.02
C ASN A 307 142.05 9.86 86.90
N ARG A 308 141.44 10.87 86.27
CA ARG A 308 142.05 12.20 86.12
C ARG A 308 142.18 12.90 87.47
N ILE A 309 141.11 12.91 88.27
CA ILE A 309 141.12 13.57 89.58
C ILE A 309 142.09 12.88 90.56
N ILE A 310 142.16 11.54 90.55
CA ILE A 310 143.10 10.81 91.42
C ILE A 310 144.56 11.13 91.07
N LYS A 311 144.89 11.24 89.78
CA LYS A 311 146.25 11.62 89.34
C LYS A 311 146.63 13.03 89.78
N GLU A 312 145.75 14.00 89.59
CA GLU A 312 146.01 15.40 89.97
C GLU A 312 146.25 15.54 91.48
N VAL A 313 145.43 14.87 92.31
CA VAL A 313 145.62 14.87 93.77
C VAL A 313 146.93 14.20 94.18
N THR A 314 147.31 13.11 93.51
CA THR A 314 148.57 12.41 93.79
C THR A 314 149.79 13.30 93.50
N GLU A 315 149.78 14.02 92.38
CA GLU A 315 150.88 14.92 92.00
C GLU A 315 151.01 16.13 92.93
N ASP A 316 149.89 16.70 93.37
CA ASP A 316 149.90 17.84 94.30
C ASP A 316 150.45 17.44 95.68
N ILE A 317 150.11 16.25 96.18
CA ILE A 317 150.64 15.75 97.46
C ILE A 317 152.14 15.45 97.35
N LYS A 318 152.61 14.89 96.21
CA LYS A 318 154.06 14.67 95.98
C LYS A 318 154.86 15.98 96.01
N LYS A 319 154.33 17.08 95.47
CA LYS A 319 155.03 18.38 95.48
C LYS A 319 155.26 18.97 96.87
N CYS A 320 154.46 18.60 97.87
CA CYS A 320 154.64 19.06 99.24
C CYS A 320 155.82 18.38 99.97
N ASN A 321 156.34 17.25 99.44
CA ASN A 321 157.52 16.51 99.93
C ASN A 321 157.45 16.08 101.41
N ILE A 322 156.25 15.78 101.92
CA ILE A 322 155.98 15.44 103.33
C ILE A 322 155.81 13.92 103.53
N LEU A 323 155.48 13.17 102.47
CA LEU A 323 155.13 11.74 102.51
C LEU A 323 155.81 10.97 101.36
N ASP A 324 156.06 9.68 101.56
CA ASP A 324 156.57 8.76 100.55
C ASP A 324 155.46 8.14 99.68
N ASP A 325 155.83 7.59 98.53
CA ASP A 325 154.88 7.20 97.46
C ASP A 325 153.86 6.11 97.91
N ASP A 326 154.27 5.19 98.77
CA ASP A 326 153.38 4.16 99.32
C ASP A 326 152.36 4.74 100.32
N ALA A 327 152.76 5.70 101.15
CA ALA A 327 151.84 6.38 102.07
C ALA A 327 150.84 7.27 101.33
N ILE A 328 151.25 7.94 100.24
CA ILE A 328 150.35 8.76 99.40
C ILE A 328 149.24 7.88 98.79
N SER A 329 149.60 6.71 98.27
CA SER A 329 148.63 5.78 97.68
C SER A 329 147.63 5.27 98.72
N SER A 330 148.11 4.86 99.90
CA SER A 330 147.24 4.43 101.01
C SER A 330 146.35 5.56 101.52
N LEU A 331 146.84 6.80 101.57
CA LEU A 331 146.03 7.95 101.98
C LEU A 331 144.90 8.23 100.98
N ILE A 332 145.21 8.22 99.68
CA ILE A 332 144.21 8.42 98.62
C ILE A 332 143.17 7.29 98.63
N GLU A 333 143.56 6.04 98.84
CA GLU A 333 142.61 4.93 99.01
C GLU A 333 141.73 5.11 100.26
N THR A 334 142.31 5.51 101.38
CA THR A 334 141.56 5.72 102.63
C THR A 334 140.53 6.84 102.48
N ILE A 335 140.86 7.90 101.73
CA ILE A 335 139.96 9.01 101.39
C ILE A 335 138.91 8.56 100.36
N HIS A 336 139.29 7.84 99.30
CA HIS A 336 138.37 7.31 98.30
C HIS A 336 137.34 6.35 98.91
N ASP A 337 137.76 5.54 99.88
CA ASP A 337 136.92 4.59 100.60
C ASP A 337 136.11 5.23 101.74
N ASN A 338 136.16 6.56 101.92
CA ASN A 338 135.45 7.30 102.99
C ASN A 338 135.71 6.77 104.41
N LYS A 339 136.89 6.18 104.64
CA LYS A 339 137.26 5.63 105.96
C LYS A 339 137.63 6.74 106.97
N VAL A 340 137.86 7.97 106.50
CA VAL A 340 138.09 9.16 107.35
C VAL A 340 136.83 10.01 107.43
N ARG A 341 136.20 10.06 108.61
CA ARG A 341 135.01 10.90 108.84
C ARG A 341 135.44 12.36 109.08
N HIS A 342 134.70 13.32 108.51
CA HIS A 342 134.85 14.79 108.69
C HIS A 342 136.07 15.47 108.05
N LEU A 343 136.56 14.99 106.89
CA LEU A 343 137.66 15.62 106.14
C LEU A 343 137.19 16.81 105.29
N SER A 344 137.45 18.04 105.75
CA SER A 344 137.10 19.35 105.15
C SER A 344 137.84 20.43 105.98
N ILE A 345 138.51 21.48 105.51
CA ILE A 345 138.55 22.22 104.25
C ILE A 345 139.81 23.13 104.24
N LYS A 346 140.14 23.59 103.03
CA LYS A 346 141.08 24.64 102.61
C LYS A 346 140.71 26.06 103.09
N PHE A 347 141.73 26.82 103.51
CA PHE A 347 142.00 28.12 102.89
C PHE A 347 143.18 27.95 101.94
#